data_AF-A0A433ZZK5-F1
#
_entry.id   AF-A0A433ZZK5-F1
#
_cell.length_a   1.000
_cell.length_b   1.000
_cell.length_c   1.000
_cell.angle_alpha   90.00
_cell.angle_beta   90.00
_cell.angle_gamma   90.00
#
_symmetry.space_group_name_H-M   'P 1'
#
loop_
_entity.id
_entity.type
_entity.pdbx_description
1 polymer ?
#
loop_
_entity_poly.entity_id
_entity_poly.type
_entity_poly.pdbx_seq_one_letter_code
_entity_poly.pdbx_strand_id
1 'polypeptide(L)'
;KLDALLEVAGESVQAANQAAVLLERLLKFKFEGAAAGLMVTLGETLERASRYSAELQRATLATRMQPVGRLFQKFPRLVRELAKALGKDVELNIEGAATEV
;
A
#
# COMPACT_ATOMS: atom_id res chain seq x y z
N LYS A 1 -9.36 2.93 10.36
CA LYS A 1 -8.03 3.19 10.97
C LYS A 1 -6.89 2.83 10.01
N LEU A 2 -6.88 1.63 9.43
CA LEU A 2 -5.91 1.25 8.38
C LEU A 2 -6.07 2.04 7.07
N ASP A 3 -7.30 2.36 6.64
CA ASP A 3 -7.50 3.16 5.42
C ASP A 3 -6.91 4.58 5.54
N ALA A 4 -7.02 5.20 6.71
CA ALA A 4 -6.40 6.50 6.99
C ALA A 4 -4.87 6.42 7.00
N LEU A 5 -4.29 5.29 7.43
CA LEU A 5 -2.84 5.08 7.34
C LEU A 5 -2.40 4.92 5.88
N LEU A 6 -3.21 4.28 5.04
CA LEU A 6 -2.91 4.12 3.62
C LEU A 6 -2.96 5.46 2.88
N GLU A 7 -3.95 6.30 3.21
CA GLU A 7 -4.08 7.66 2.69
C GLU A 7 -2.83 8.48 3.05
N VAL A 8 -2.48 8.55 4.34
CA VAL A 8 -1.31 9.30 4.82
C VAL A 8 0.01 8.73 4.24
N ALA A 9 0.11 7.40 4.11
CA ALA A 9 1.27 6.77 3.49
C ALA A 9 1.41 7.14 2.01
N GLY A 10 0.30 7.16 1.27
CA GLY A 10 0.27 7.58 -0.13
C GLY A 10 0.64 9.04 -0.30
N GLU A 11 0.09 9.93 0.53
CA GLU A 11 0.44 11.34 0.55
C GLU A 11 1.91 11.57 0.90
N SER A 12 2.47 10.79 1.83
CA SER A 12 3.89 10.87 2.21
C SER A 12 4.81 10.52 1.04
N VAL A 13 4.49 9.46 0.29
CA VAL A 13 5.24 9.09 -0.92
C VAL A 13 5.12 10.17 -2.00
N GLN A 14 3.93 10.71 -2.20
CA GLN A 14 3.72 11.80 -3.15
C GLN A 14 4.54 13.04 -2.78
N ALA A 15 4.54 13.45 -1.50
CA ALA A 15 5.31 14.58 -1.01
C ALA A 15 6.81 14.38 -1.20
N ALA A 16 7.33 13.17 -0.89
CA ALA A 16 8.73 12.84 -1.11
C ALA A 16 9.14 12.91 -2.60
N ASN A 17 8.28 12.42 -3.51
CA ASN A 17 8.51 12.50 -4.95
C ASN A 17 8.48 13.95 -5.46
N GLN A 18 7.53 14.76 -5.00
CA GLN A 18 7.46 16.19 -5.35
C GLN A 18 8.72 16.92 -4.88
N ALA A 19 9.16 16.65 -3.66
CA ALA A 19 10.40 17.22 -3.14
C ALA A 19 11.62 16.78 -3.96
N ALA A 20 11.68 15.52 -4.43
CA ALA A 20 12.80 15.05 -5.26
C ALA A 20 12.87 15.81 -6.60
N VAL A 21 11.71 16.06 -7.22
CA VAL A 21 11.62 16.90 -8.43
C VAL A 21 12.05 18.35 -8.14
N LEU A 22 11.69 18.89 -6.98
CA LEU A 22 12.14 20.23 -6.56
C LEU A 22 13.65 20.27 -6.35
N LEU A 23 14.24 19.24 -5.75
CA LEU A 23 15.68 19.11 -5.59
C LEU A 23 16.38 19.08 -6.95
N GLU A 24 15.88 18.30 -7.92
CA GLU A 24 16.43 18.27 -9.27
C GLU A 24 16.40 19.64 -9.95
N ARG A 25 15.32 20.42 -9.72
CA ARG A 25 15.22 21.81 -10.20
C ARG A 25 16.20 22.72 -9.47
N LEU A 26 16.37 22.55 -8.16
CA LEU A 26 17.33 23.32 -7.37
C LEU A 26 18.77 23.05 -7.84
N LEU A 27 19.14 21.81 -8.12
CA LEU A 27 20.47 21.43 -8.60
C LEU A 27 20.87 22.09 -9.93
N LYS A 28 19.92 22.67 -10.69
CA LYS A 28 20.22 23.47 -11.89
C LYS A 28 20.81 24.84 -11.57
N PHE A 29 20.67 25.32 -10.34
CA PHE A 29 21.26 26.57 -9.87
C PHE A 29 22.70 26.32 -9.41
N LYS A 30 23.57 27.29 -9.65
CA LYS A 30 24.93 27.27 -9.09
C LYS A 30 24.86 27.66 -7.62
N PHE A 31 25.28 26.76 -6.74
CA PHE A 31 25.48 27.03 -5.32
C PHE A 31 26.97 27.03 -5.02
N GLU A 32 27.41 28.01 -4.23
CA GLU A 32 28.82 28.17 -3.86
C GLU A 32 28.98 28.25 -2.34
N GLY A 33 30.18 27.92 -1.85
CA GLY A 33 30.52 27.96 -0.43
C GLY A 33 29.62 27.06 0.42
N ALA A 34 29.17 27.57 1.56
CA ALA A 34 28.34 26.82 2.52
C ALA A 34 27.01 26.32 1.92
N ALA A 35 26.46 27.00 0.92
CA ALA A 35 25.22 26.60 0.27
C ALA A 35 25.36 25.28 -0.50
N ALA A 36 26.52 25.01 -1.10
CA ALA A 36 26.77 23.75 -1.80
C ALA A 36 26.76 22.54 -0.83
N GLY A 37 27.37 22.70 0.35
CA GLY A 37 27.35 21.66 1.38
C GLY A 37 25.95 21.36 1.89
N LEU A 38 25.13 22.39 2.12
CA LEU A 38 23.73 22.22 2.51
C LEU A 38 22.90 21.51 1.44
N MET A 39 23.16 21.76 0.15
CA MET A 39 22.45 21.08 -0.95
C MET A 39 22.75 19.58 -1.00
N VAL A 40 24.00 19.18 -0.72
CA VAL A 40 24.36 17.76 -0.62
C VAL A 40 23.62 17.09 0.54
N THR A 41 23.67 17.67 1.73
CA THR A 41 22.98 17.13 2.91
C THR A 41 21.46 17.10 2.74
N LEU A 42 20.88 18.11 2.07
CA LEU A 42 19.47 18.12 1.71
C LEU A 42 19.11 16.96 0.78
N GLY A 43 19.94 16.71 -0.23
CA GLY A 43 19.77 15.58 -1.15
C GLY A 43 19.77 14.23 -0.45
N GLU A 44 20.78 13.97 0.38
CA GLU A 44 20.88 12.73 1.17
C GLU A 44 19.70 12.54 2.14
N THR A 45 19.24 13.63 2.75
CA THR A 45 18.12 13.60 3.68
C THR A 45 16.80 13.32 2.97
N LEU A 46 16.61 13.92 1.79
CA LEU A 46 15.42 13.71 1.00
C LEU A 46 15.37 12.30 0.39
N GLU A 47 16.51 11.77 -0.04
CA GLU A 47 16.61 10.38 -0.50
C GLU A 47 16.23 9.39 0.62
N ARG A 48 16.72 9.62 1.85
CA ARG A 48 16.31 8.85 3.03
C ARG A 48 14.80 8.95 3.28
N ALA A 49 14.24 10.15 3.23
CA ALA A 49 12.81 10.37 3.44
C ALA A 49 11.94 9.65 2.38
N SER A 50 12.37 9.65 1.11
CA SER A 50 11.70 8.90 0.04
C SER A 50 11.70 7.40 0.31
N ARG A 51 12.85 6.84 0.69
CA ARG A 51 12.95 5.41 1.05
C ARG A 51 12.02 5.04 2.22
N TYR A 52 12.03 5.82 3.30
CA TYR A 52 11.18 5.56 4.46
C TYR A 52 9.69 5.69 4.13
N SER A 53 9.31 6.66 3.31
CA SER A 53 7.91 6.83 2.86
C SER A 53 7.46 5.61 2.05
N ALA A 54 8.29 5.11 1.14
CA ALA A 54 7.99 3.92 0.34
C ALA A 54 7.94 2.64 1.19
N GLU A 55 8.79 2.52 2.21
CA GLU A 55 8.75 1.41 3.17
C GLU A 55 7.49 1.47 4.04
N LEU A 56 7.10 2.64 4.53
CA LEU A 56 5.88 2.85 5.29
C LEU A 56 4.63 2.50 4.47
N GLN A 57 4.59 2.90 3.20
CA GLN A 57 3.50 2.53 2.28
C GLN A 57 3.44 1.01 2.08
N ARG A 58 4.59 0.35 1.87
CA ARG A 58 4.65 -1.11 1.74
C ARG A 58 4.20 -1.83 3.01
N ALA A 59 4.65 -1.38 4.18
CA ALA A 59 4.26 -1.95 5.47
C ALA A 59 2.75 -1.77 5.72
N THR A 60 2.20 -0.60 5.37
CA THR A 60 0.77 -0.33 5.50
C THR A 60 -0.07 -1.17 4.55
N LEU A 61 0.38 -1.36 3.30
CA LEU A 61 -0.23 -2.27 2.34
C LEU A 61 -0.16 -3.73 2.81
N ALA A 62 0.96 -4.16 3.38
CA ALA A 62 1.10 -5.51 3.94
C ALA A 62 0.20 -5.73 5.18
N THR A 63 -0.07 -4.66 5.94
CA THR A 63 -1.03 -4.72 7.06
C THR A 63 -2.49 -4.72 6.56
N ARG A 64 -2.73 -4.38 5.29
CA ARG A 64 -4.04 -4.48 4.63
C ARG A 64 -4.30 -5.93 4.20
N MET A 65 -4.37 -6.79 5.18
CA MET A 65 -4.89 -8.13 5.05
C MET A 65 -6.42 -8.04 5.10
N GLN A 66 -7.11 -8.18 3.95
CA GLN A 66 -8.56 -8.37 3.97
C GLN A 66 -8.86 -9.86 4.06
N PRO A 67 -9.72 -10.30 5.00
CA PRO A 67 -10.10 -11.71 5.06
C PRO A 67 -10.79 -12.09 3.74
N VAL A 68 -10.22 -13.06 3.03
CA VAL A 68 -10.84 -13.64 1.82
C VAL A 68 -12.23 -14.21 2.14
N GLY A 69 -12.50 -14.48 3.42
CA GLY A 69 -13.82 -14.82 3.98
C GLY A 69 -14.99 -13.97 3.47
N ARG A 70 -14.80 -12.68 3.17
CA ARG A 70 -15.89 -11.86 2.60
C ARG A 70 -16.31 -12.32 1.20
N LEU A 71 -15.37 -12.80 0.40
CA LEU A 71 -15.65 -13.40 -0.91
C LEU A 71 -16.47 -14.69 -0.74
N PHE A 72 -16.19 -15.44 0.33
CA PHE A 72 -16.81 -16.74 0.55
C PHE A 72 -18.27 -16.68 1.03
N GLN A 73 -18.75 -15.55 1.54
CA GLN A 73 -20.11 -15.41 2.11
C GLN A 73 -21.24 -15.75 1.14
N LYS A 74 -21.02 -15.65 -0.18
CA LYS A 74 -22.07 -15.90 -1.20
C LYS A 74 -22.15 -17.36 -1.64
N PHE A 75 -21.07 -18.13 -1.52
CA PHE A 75 -21.02 -19.50 -2.04
C PHE A 75 -21.94 -20.49 -1.32
N PRO A 76 -22.14 -20.45 0.02
CA PRO A 76 -23.06 -21.36 0.70
C PRO A 76 -24.51 -21.26 0.22
N ARG A 77 -24.92 -20.10 -0.29
CA ARG A 77 -26.25 -19.92 -0.88
C ARG A 77 -26.29 -20.44 -2.31
N LEU A 78 -25.33 -20.04 -3.15
CA LEU A 78 -25.22 -20.48 -4.54
C LEU A 78 -25.14 -22.01 -4.67
N VAL A 79 -24.29 -22.66 -3.87
CA VAL A 79 -24.12 -24.12 -3.90
C VAL A 79 -25.40 -24.83 -3.48
N ARG A 80 -26.14 -24.30 -2.50
CA ARG A 80 -27.41 -24.87 -2.04
C ARG A 80 -28.53 -24.72 -3.05
N GLU A 81 -28.61 -23.57 -3.73
CA GLU A 81 -29.56 -23.34 -4.81
C GLU A 81 -29.30 -24.30 -5.99
N LEU A 82 -28.02 -24.48 -6.36
CA LEU A 82 -27.62 -25.41 -7.41
C LEU A 82 -27.86 -26.88 -7.04
N ALA A 83 -27.55 -27.28 -5.80
CA ALA A 83 -27.79 -28.63 -5.30
C ALA A 83 -29.28 -28.99 -5.35
N LYS A 84 -30.15 -28.06 -4.93
CA LYS A 84 -31.61 -28.20 -5.06
C LYS A 84 -32.06 -28.33 -6.50
N ALA A 85 -31.55 -27.49 -7.40
CA ALA A 85 -31.93 -27.52 -8.82
C ALA A 85 -31.55 -28.85 -9.50
N LEU A 86 -30.47 -29.49 -9.06
CA LEU A 86 -29.98 -30.75 -9.61
C LEU A 86 -30.44 -32.00 -8.82
N GLY A 87 -31.17 -31.82 -7.73
CA GLY A 87 -31.62 -32.93 -6.87
C GLY A 87 -30.48 -33.70 -6.20
N LYS A 88 -29.34 -33.04 -5.93
CA LYS A 88 -28.16 -33.67 -5.30
C LYS A 88 -28.02 -33.25 -3.85
N ASP A 89 -27.60 -34.19 -3.01
CA ASP A 89 -27.16 -33.88 -1.65
C ASP A 89 -25.67 -33.50 -1.68
N VAL A 90 -25.33 -32.33 -1.12
CA VAL A 90 -24.00 -31.72 -1.23
C VAL A 90 -23.65 -31.04 0.09
N GLU A 91 -22.48 -31.38 0.63
CA GLU A 91 -21.86 -30.69 1.77
C GLU A 91 -20.77 -29.76 1.27
N LEU A 92 -20.81 -28.49 1.69
CA LEU A 92 -19.81 -27.47 1.33
C LEU A 92 -18.92 -27.20 2.53
N ASN A 93 -17.65 -27.57 2.45
CA ASN A 93 -16.61 -27.18 3.41
C ASN A 93 -15.76 -26.04 2.83
N ILE A 94 -15.55 -24.96 3.60
CA ILE A 94 -14.74 -23.80 3.18
C ILE A 94 -13.60 -23.64 4.17
N GLU A 95 -12.37 -23.79 3.67
CA GLU A 95 -11.14 -23.61 4.43
C GLU A 95 -10.39 -22.36 3.93
N GLY A 96 -9.57 -21.75 4.79
CA GLY A 96 -8.80 -20.55 4.42
C GLY A 96 -9.61 -19.25 4.37
N ALA A 97 -10.83 -19.21 4.93
CA ALA A 97 -11.61 -17.97 5.04
C ALA A 97 -10.94 -16.90 5.94
N ALA A 98 -10.07 -17.34 6.84
CA ALA A 98 -9.22 -16.48 7.68
C ALA A 98 -7.86 -16.17 7.02
N THR A 99 -7.54 -16.78 5.87
CA THR A 99 -6.33 -16.44 5.12
C THR A 99 -6.50 -15.03 4.59
N GLU A 100 -5.52 -14.22 4.90
CA GLU A 100 -5.51 -12.83 4.49
C GLU A 100 -4.53 -12.69 3.32
N VAL A 101 -4.94 -11.93 2.29
CA VAL A 101 -4.18 -11.71 1.04
C VAL A 101 -3.89 -10.23 0.90
#